data_AF-A0A1H3ND15-F1
#
_entry.id   AF-A0A1H3ND15-F1
#
_cell.length_a   1.000
_cell.length_b   1.000
_cell.length_c   1.000
_cell.angle_alpha   90.00
_cell.angle_beta   90.00
_cell.angle_gamma   90.00
#
_symmetry.space_group_name_H-M   'P 1'
#
loop_
_entity.id
_entity.type
_entity.pdbx_description
1 polymer ?
#
loop_
_entity_poly.entity_id
_entity_poly.type
_entity_poly.pdbx_seq_one_letter_code
_entity_poly.pdbx_strand_id
1 'polypeptide(L)'
;MPTDIIEKNYDLAFDSKSDEIICIEQLKKQMIDKELLNFDEIVLLAGKKHKKVVTKLYPEEIISYPLEGCKGIGYMLQRLKCAVENHNEI
;
A
#
# COMPACT_ATOMS: atom_id res chain seq x y z
N MET A 1 -12.53 -1.81 -0.47
CA MET A 1 -12.35 -2.70 -1.62
C MET A 1 -12.45 -1.88 -2.90
N PRO A 2 -11.96 -2.40 -4.04
CA PRO A 2 -11.98 -1.68 -5.31
C PRO A 2 -13.38 -1.21 -5.75
N THR A 3 -14.42 -1.82 -5.20
CA THR A 3 -15.83 -1.51 -5.44
C THR A 3 -16.47 -0.65 -4.35
N ASP A 4 -15.73 -0.24 -3.31
CA ASP A 4 -16.29 0.59 -2.24
C ASP A 4 -16.64 1.98 -2.79
N ILE A 5 -17.84 2.46 -2.44
CA ILE A 5 -18.27 3.83 -2.75
C ILE A 5 -17.87 4.73 -1.59
N ILE A 6 -17.09 5.77 -1.89
CA ILE A 6 -16.76 6.80 -0.92
C ILE A 6 -17.86 7.86 -0.95
N GLU A 7 -18.67 7.95 0.11
CA GLU A 7 -19.83 8.84 0.17
C GLU A 7 -19.46 10.34 0.21
N LYS A 8 -18.27 10.67 0.70
CA LYS A 8 -17.80 12.05 0.87
C LYS A 8 -16.31 12.16 0.56
N ASN A 9 -15.91 13.27 -0.06
CA ASN A 9 -14.50 13.60 -0.24
C ASN A 9 -13.80 13.69 1.12
N TYR A 10 -12.53 13.31 1.15
CA TYR A 10 -11.65 13.47 2.30
C TYR A 10 -10.29 13.96 1.82
N ASP A 11 -9.64 14.82 2.61
CA ASP A 11 -8.29 15.32 2.37
C ASP A 11 -7.36 14.87 3.50
N LEU A 12 -7.21 13.55 3.61
CA LEU A 12 -6.41 12.89 4.64
C LEU A 12 -5.27 12.11 3.99
N ALA A 13 -4.07 12.27 4.56
CA ALA A 13 -2.89 11.50 4.21
C ALA A 13 -2.20 11.01 5.49
N PHE A 14 -1.38 9.96 5.39
CA PHE A 14 -0.69 9.36 6.54
C PHE A 14 0.21 10.34 7.33
N ASP A 15 0.67 11.43 6.71
CA ASP A 15 1.49 12.47 7.35
C ASP A 15 0.72 13.78 7.60
N SER A 16 -0.61 13.80 7.47
CA SER A 16 -1.41 14.97 7.82
C SER A 16 -1.28 15.27 9.33
N LYS A 17 -1.57 16.50 9.78
CA LYS A 17 -1.74 16.80 11.22
C LYS A 17 -3.22 16.94 11.48
N SER A 18 -3.90 15.82 11.66
CA SER A 18 -5.34 15.78 11.95
C SER A 18 -5.63 14.70 13.00
N ASP A 19 -6.53 15.03 13.92
CA ASP A 19 -7.06 14.07 14.90
C ASP A 19 -7.92 12.98 14.22
N GLU A 20 -8.26 13.17 12.94
CA GLU A 20 -8.98 12.20 12.10
C GLU A 20 -8.06 11.12 11.50
N ILE A 21 -6.74 11.17 11.75
CA ILE A 21 -5.84 10.11 11.30
C ILE A 21 -6.13 8.83 12.06
N ILE A 22 -6.48 7.79 11.30
CA ILE A 22 -6.70 6.45 11.83
C ILE A 22 -5.48 5.94 12.60
N CYS A 23 -5.70 5.42 13.81
CA CYS A 23 -4.62 4.85 14.60
C CYS A 23 -4.28 3.42 14.14
N ILE A 24 -3.10 2.93 14.52
CA ILE A 24 -2.64 1.60 14.09
C ILE A 24 -3.55 0.46 14.59
N GLU A 25 -4.13 0.59 15.78
CA GLU A 25 -5.03 -0.42 16.34
C GLU A 25 -6.37 -0.48 15.58
N GLN A 26 -6.87 0.66 15.12
CA GLN A 26 -8.05 0.70 14.23
C GLN A 26 -7.74 0.08 12.87
N LEU A 27 -6.53 0.30 12.33
CA LEU A 27 -6.10 -0.35 11.08
C LEU A 27 -6.02 -1.87 11.23
N LYS A 28 -5.41 -2.38 12.32
CA LYS A 28 -5.36 -3.83 12.60
C LYS A 28 -6.77 -4.43 12.69
N LYS A 29 -7.69 -3.74 13.35
CA LYS A 29 -9.10 -4.17 13.39
C LYS A 29 -9.70 -4.25 11.98
N GLN A 30 -9.49 -3.23 11.15
CA GLN A 30 -9.95 -3.26 9.76
C GLN A 30 -9.34 -4.41 8.95
N MET A 31 -8.10 -4.80 9.22
CA MET A 31 -7.50 -5.97 8.56
C MET A 31 -8.23 -7.26 8.90
N ILE A 32 -8.61 -7.45 10.17
CA ILE A 32 -9.40 -8.61 10.60
C ILE A 32 -10.78 -8.57 9.93
N ASP A 33 -11.49 -7.44 10.05
CA ASP A 33 -12.85 -7.27 9.54
C ASP A 33 -12.94 -7.44 8.02
N LYS A 34 -11.85 -7.16 7.30
CA LYS A 34 -11.73 -7.28 5.84
C LYS A 34 -11.01 -8.56 5.38
N GLU A 35 -10.71 -9.48 6.29
CA GLU A 35 -10.03 -10.74 6.01
C GLU A 35 -8.67 -10.58 5.32
N LEU A 36 -7.94 -9.51 5.66
CA LEU A 36 -6.67 -9.14 5.02
C LEU A 36 -5.44 -9.79 5.66
N LEU A 37 -5.61 -10.66 6.65
CA LEU A 37 -4.48 -11.23 7.39
C LEU A 37 -3.90 -12.50 6.76
N ASN A 38 -4.64 -13.15 5.87
CA ASN A 38 -4.33 -14.49 5.39
C ASN A 38 -3.75 -14.44 3.96
N PHE A 39 -2.54 -13.92 3.82
CA PHE A 39 -1.79 -13.92 2.57
C PHE A 39 -0.35 -14.37 2.79
N ASP A 40 0.16 -15.18 1.86
CA ASP A 40 1.54 -15.67 1.89
C ASP A 40 2.55 -14.57 1.48
N GLU A 41 2.10 -13.60 0.67
CA GLU A 41 2.90 -12.47 0.19
C GLU A 41 2.07 -11.19 0.09
N ILE A 42 2.68 -10.07 0.44
CA ILE A 42 2.17 -8.71 0.26
C ILE A 42 3.05 -7.95 -0.73
N VAL A 43 2.55 -7.74 -1.95
CA VAL A 43 3.25 -6.95 -2.97
C VAL A 43 2.97 -5.46 -2.76
N LEU A 44 3.93 -4.71 -2.22
CA LEU A 44 3.74 -3.28 -1.91
C LEU A 44 4.06 -2.38 -3.10
N LEU A 45 3.05 -2.11 -3.94
CA LEU A 45 3.12 -1.15 -5.04
C LEU A 45 2.81 0.28 -4.57
N ALA A 46 3.59 0.79 -3.62
CA ALA A 46 3.37 2.10 -3.04
C ALA A 46 4.66 2.84 -2.65
N GLY A 47 4.53 4.14 -2.38
CA GLY A 47 5.65 4.98 -1.96
C GLY A 47 6.10 4.73 -0.51
N LYS A 48 7.25 5.30 -0.15
CA LYS A 48 7.90 5.15 1.18
C LYS A 48 6.98 5.44 2.38
N LYS A 49 6.00 6.34 2.23
CA LYS A 49 5.04 6.65 3.30
C LYS A 49 4.17 5.44 3.66
N HIS A 50 3.77 4.66 2.66
CA HIS A 50 2.92 3.49 2.87
C HIS A 50 3.74 2.33 3.42
N LYS A 51 5.01 2.17 3.01
CA LYS A 51 5.95 1.20 3.60
C LYS A 51 5.98 1.30 5.12
N LYS A 52 6.09 2.52 5.68
CA LYS A 52 6.07 2.75 7.15
C LYS A 52 4.81 2.29 7.86
N VAL A 53 3.68 2.21 7.16
CA VAL A 53 2.39 1.77 7.74
C VAL A 53 2.27 0.27 7.59
N VAL A 54 2.53 -0.26 6.40
CA VAL A 54 2.37 -1.69 6.08
C VAL A 54 3.32 -2.57 6.89
N THR A 55 4.56 -2.13 7.16
CA THR A 55 5.50 -2.88 8.02
C THR A 55 5.10 -2.92 9.50
N LYS A 56 4.09 -2.15 9.92
CA LYS A 56 3.47 -2.27 11.26
C LYS A 56 2.29 -3.22 11.28
N LEU A 57 1.82 -3.65 10.12
CA LEU A 57 0.61 -4.43 9.91
C LEU A 57 0.92 -5.87 9.49
N TYR A 58 2.00 -6.09 8.75
CA TYR A 58 2.47 -7.40 8.32
C TYR A 58 3.93 -7.63 8.73
N PRO A 59 4.34 -8.90 8.91
CA PRO A 59 5.76 -9.26 9.00
C PRO A 59 6.52 -8.76 7.77
N GLU A 60 7.71 -8.20 7.95
CA GLU A 60 8.46 -7.63 6.82
C GLU A 60 8.95 -8.70 5.84
N GLU A 61 9.10 -9.95 6.31
CA GLU A 61 9.58 -11.09 5.53
C GLU A 61 8.62 -11.49 4.41
N ILE A 62 7.34 -11.17 4.53
CA ILE A 62 6.31 -11.48 3.52
C ILE A 62 6.01 -10.29 2.60
N ILE A 63 6.72 -9.16 2.75
CA ILE A 63 6.47 -7.96 1.94
C ILE A 63 7.52 -7.84 0.83
N SER A 64 7.08 -7.79 -0.41
CA SER A 64 7.93 -7.46 -1.56
C SER A 64 7.80 -5.99 -1.95
N TYR A 65 8.91 -5.41 -2.42
CA TYR A 65 9.00 -3.99 -2.82
C TYR A 65 9.48 -3.81 -4.28
N PRO A 66 8.73 -4.28 -5.31
CA PRO A 66 9.15 -4.22 -6.73
C PRO A 66 9.56 -2.83 -7.25
N LEU A 67 8.99 -1.79 -6.66
CA LEU A 67 9.18 -0.39 -7.06
C LEU A 67 10.27 0.31 -6.24
N GLU A 68 10.98 -0.40 -5.36
CA GLU A 68 12.09 0.17 -4.62
C GLU A 68 13.21 0.62 -5.57
N GLY A 69 13.84 1.74 -5.23
CA GLY A 69 14.82 2.41 -6.08
C GLY A 69 14.25 3.31 -7.18
N CYS A 70 12.94 3.31 -7.45
CA CYS A 70 12.34 4.29 -8.35
C CYS A 70 12.39 5.71 -7.77
N LYS A 71 12.82 6.69 -8.58
CA LYS A 71 13.01 8.09 -8.13
C LYS A 71 11.72 8.90 -8.04
N GLY A 72 10.59 8.36 -8.53
CA GLY A 72 9.29 9.02 -8.52
C GLY A 72 8.27 8.26 -9.36
N ILE A 73 7.03 8.76 -9.40
CA ILE A 73 5.91 8.05 -10.03
C ILE A 73 6.10 7.78 -11.52
N GLY A 74 6.74 8.69 -12.26
CA GLY A 74 7.05 8.48 -13.68
C GLY A 74 7.94 7.25 -13.91
N TYR A 75 8.96 7.05 -13.06
CA TYR A 75 9.83 5.87 -13.13
C TYR A 75 9.10 4.58 -12.72
N MET A 76 8.21 4.66 -11.74
CA MET A 76 7.38 3.51 -11.32
C MET A 76 6.48 3.06 -12.46
N LEU A 77 5.76 4.00 -13.09
CA LEU A 77 4.89 3.73 -14.23
C LEU A 77 5.66 3.16 -15.42
N GLN A 78 6.85 3.71 -15.72
CA GLN A 78 7.70 3.18 -16.78
C GLN A 78 8.11 1.72 -16.49
N ARG A 79 8.60 1.43 -15.27
CA ARG A 79 9.01 0.06 -14.89
C ARG A 79 7.85 -0.93 -15.01
N LEU A 80 6.69 -0.58 -14.46
CA LEU A 80 5.47 -1.38 -14.56
C LEU A 80 5.08 -1.64 -16.02
N LYS A 81 5.09 -0.59 -16.84
CA LYS A 81 4.76 -0.70 -18.27
C LYS A 81 5.72 -1.63 -19.00
N CYS A 82 7.02 -1.49 -18.78
CA CYS A 82 8.02 -2.37 -19.37
C CYS A 82 7.84 -3.83 -18.92
N ALA A 83 7.46 -4.08 -17.67
CA ALA A 83 7.19 -5.42 -17.17
C ALA A 83 6.03 -6.08 -17.92
N VAL A 84 4.92 -5.36 -18.07
CA VAL A 84 3.72 -5.82 -18.77
C VAL A 84 4.02 -6.07 -20.26
N GLU A 85 4.69 -5.13 -20.93
CA GLU A 85 5.03 -5.26 -22.36
C GLU A 85 5.94 -6.47 -22.63
N ASN A 86 6.89 -6.73 -21.73
CA ASN A 86 7.85 -7.83 -21.88
C ASN A 86 7.40 -9.14 -21.21
N HIS A 87 6.22 -9.20 -20.60
CA HIS A 87 5.71 -10.37 -19.86
C HIS A 87 6.66 -10.86 -18.77
N ASN A 88 7.30 -9.91 -18.06
CA ASN A 88 8.26 -10.18 -17.00
C ASN A 88 7.71 -9.76 -15.63
N GLU A 89 8.12 -10.45 -14.58
CA GLU A 89 7.92 -10.01 -13.19
C GLU A 89 8.84 -8.82 -12.86
N ILE A 90 8.45 -8.04 -11.86
CA ILE A 90 9.21 -6.91 -11.30
C ILE A 90 9.39 -7.03 -9.80
#